data_AF-A0A380FHR1-F1
#
_entry.id   AF-A0A380FHR1-F1
#
_cell.length_a   1.000
_cell.length_b   1.000
_cell.length_c   1.000
_cell.angle_alpha   90.00
_cell.angle_beta   90.00
_cell.angle_gamma   90.00
#
_symmetry.space_group_name_H-M   'P 1'
#
loop_
_entity.id
_entity.type
_entity.pdbx_description
1 polymer ?
#
loop_
_entity_poly.entity_id
_entity_poly.type
_entity_poly.pdbx_seq_one_letter_code
_entity_poly.pdbx_strand_id
1 'polypeptide(L)'
;MNLHLDYPIDIGREWRYKTIDNFKMLSNFYQDITSNMKYHRTEEKHAHHARQIDYENVNVETIIKYLFSRVDNLVLGHNGDVVNETKDSRVAVDGTPFNVLSDRLFYDFSRIEKKLDENYEKLNKKIERIVNVNDYGADPTGETNSDEAFKKALGSGNVHVHMTAGTYKIKNGIKLPSRSILSGEGKGITIIKLADDAPRETLAVTNKDMDGTAEYIGTKGYSVDGNKARFDEKNVSQGIQFNHPAPSGGSLSSNVRFAGVKYGYIEDIKSIDALLPWFRYYLC
;
A
#
# COMPACT_ATOMS: atom_id res chain seq x y z
N MET A 1 -36.45 -22.03 4.99
CA MET A 1 -36.62 -21.08 6.10
C MET A 1 -38.10 -21.00 6.41
N ASN A 2 -38.50 -21.27 7.65
CA ASN A 2 -39.90 -21.24 8.05
C ASN A 2 -40.07 -20.09 9.04
N LEU A 3 -40.62 -18.97 8.58
CA LEU A 3 -40.90 -17.82 9.43
C LEU A 3 -42.18 -18.08 10.22
N HIS A 4 -42.23 -17.62 11.47
CA HIS A 4 -43.48 -17.52 12.22
C HIS A 4 -44.35 -16.46 11.53
N LEU A 5 -45.51 -16.87 11.02
CA LEU A 5 -46.49 -15.96 10.39
C LEU A 5 -47.77 -15.84 11.23
N ASP A 6 -47.95 -16.76 12.18
CA ASP A 6 -49.04 -16.83 13.14
C ASP A 6 -48.70 -16.00 14.39
N TYR A 7 -48.90 -14.68 14.32
CA TYR A 7 -48.68 -13.84 15.49
C TYR A 7 -49.90 -13.84 16.42
N PRO A 8 -49.70 -13.94 17.75
CA PRO A 8 -50.78 -13.68 18.69
C PRO A 8 -51.18 -12.21 18.61
N ILE A 9 -52.45 -11.90 18.94
CA ILE A 9 -52.97 -10.53 18.98
C ILE A 9 -52.26 -9.73 20.08
N ASP A 10 -51.93 -10.37 21.20
CA ASP A 10 -51.25 -9.73 22.33
C ASP A 10 -49.73 -9.60 22.10
N ILE A 11 -49.19 -8.40 22.35
CA ILE A 11 -47.75 -8.06 22.21
C ILE A 11 -46.87 -8.57 23.38
N GLY A 12 -47.19 -9.77 23.87
CA GLY A 12 -46.56 -10.43 25.00
C GLY A 12 -45.24 -11.14 24.66
N ARG A 13 -44.86 -12.10 25.52
CA ARG A 13 -43.60 -12.86 25.39
C ARG A 13 -43.52 -13.62 24.06
N GLU A 14 -44.61 -14.27 23.66
CA GLU A 14 -44.66 -15.08 22.44
C GLU A 14 -44.50 -14.23 21.18
N TRP A 15 -45.20 -13.09 21.09
CA TRP A 15 -45.06 -12.14 20.00
C TRP A 15 -43.60 -11.68 19.81
N ARG A 16 -42.93 -11.33 20.92
CA ARG A 16 -41.53 -10.88 20.90
C ARG A 16 -40.58 -12.01 20.50
N TYR A 17 -40.80 -13.22 21.01
CA TYR A 17 -40.02 -14.39 20.63
C TYR A 17 -40.10 -14.63 19.12
N LYS A 18 -41.33 -14.74 18.57
CA LYS A 18 -41.57 -14.98 17.14
C LYS A 18 -40.93 -13.89 16.27
N THR A 19 -41.03 -12.63 16.70
CA THR A 19 -40.42 -11.48 16.01
C THR A 19 -38.89 -11.58 15.99
N ILE A 20 -38.24 -11.79 17.14
CA ILE A 20 -36.78 -11.86 17.25
C ILE A 20 -36.25 -13.06 16.47
N ASP A 21 -36.92 -14.21 16.57
CA ASP A 21 -36.54 -15.43 15.89
C ASP A 21 -36.63 -15.26 14.36
N ASN A 22 -37.72 -14.68 13.85
CA ASN A 22 -37.84 -14.31 12.44
C ASN A 22 -36.72 -13.38 11.97
N PHE A 23 -36.39 -12.32 12.74
CA PHE A 23 -35.33 -11.40 12.37
C PHE A 23 -33.96 -12.08 12.30
N LYS A 24 -33.66 -12.98 13.25
CA LYS A 24 -32.42 -13.78 13.20
C LYS A 24 -32.38 -14.69 11.99
N MET A 25 -33.47 -15.40 11.70
CA MET A 25 -33.57 -16.26 10.53
C MET A 25 -33.37 -15.48 9.22
N LEU A 26 -34.02 -14.32 9.10
CA LEU A 26 -33.88 -13.44 7.94
C LEU A 26 -32.45 -12.91 7.79
N SER A 27 -31.81 -12.51 8.88
CA SER A 27 -30.42 -12.04 8.87
C SER A 27 -29.47 -13.15 8.42
N ASN A 28 -29.61 -14.36 8.94
CA ASN A 28 -28.76 -15.49 8.57
C ASN A 28 -28.99 -15.86 7.10
N PHE A 29 -30.24 -15.95 6.67
CA PHE A 29 -30.58 -16.23 5.26
C PHE A 29 -30.00 -15.19 4.31
N TYR A 30 -30.04 -13.91 4.67
CA TYR A 30 -29.41 -12.85 3.88
C TYR A 30 -27.89 -13.02 3.80
N GLN A 31 -27.23 -13.36 4.91
CA GLN A 31 -25.79 -13.64 4.94
C GLN A 31 -25.42 -14.86 4.09
N ASP A 32 -26.22 -15.92 4.16
CA ASP A 32 -26.02 -17.15 3.39
C ASP A 32 -26.16 -16.88 1.89
N ILE A 33 -27.22 -16.17 1.46
CA ILE A 33 -27.37 -15.77 0.05
C ILE A 33 -26.19 -14.92 -0.39
N THR A 34 -25.81 -13.91 0.40
CA THR A 34 -24.71 -13.02 0.05
C THR A 34 -23.40 -13.79 -0.12
N SER A 35 -23.14 -14.74 0.77
CA SER A 35 -21.95 -15.57 0.74
C SER A 35 -21.97 -16.55 -0.44
N ASN A 36 -23.11 -17.20 -0.69
CA ASN A 36 -23.28 -18.11 -1.82
C ASN A 36 -23.15 -17.37 -3.16
N MET A 37 -23.75 -16.19 -3.30
CA MET A 37 -23.61 -15.35 -4.48
C MET A 37 -22.18 -14.84 -4.67
N LYS A 38 -21.47 -14.51 -3.59
CA LYS A 38 -20.05 -14.16 -3.67
C LYS A 38 -19.25 -15.34 -4.19
N TYR A 39 -19.42 -16.51 -3.59
CA TYR A 39 -18.76 -17.75 -4.01
C TYR A 39 -19.04 -18.07 -5.49
N HIS A 40 -20.31 -18.06 -5.92
CA HIS A 40 -20.72 -18.28 -7.31
C HIS A 40 -20.01 -17.32 -8.29
N ARG A 41 -19.85 -16.05 -7.89
CA ARG A 41 -19.25 -15.01 -8.74
C ARG A 41 -17.73 -15.04 -8.80
N THR A 42 -17.05 -15.53 -7.75
CA THR A 42 -15.59 -15.34 -7.62
C THR A 42 -14.80 -16.63 -7.52
N GLU A 43 -15.40 -17.72 -7.05
CA GLU A 43 -14.68 -18.94 -6.64
C GLU A 43 -15.23 -20.21 -7.29
N GLU A 44 -16.54 -20.27 -7.58
CA GLU A 44 -17.17 -21.45 -8.14
C GLU A 44 -16.62 -21.77 -9.55
N LYS A 45 -15.98 -22.94 -9.68
CA LYS A 45 -15.51 -23.45 -10.96
C LYS A 45 -16.66 -24.09 -11.71
N HIS A 46 -16.73 -23.86 -13.02
CA HIS A 46 -17.80 -24.38 -13.89
C HIS A 46 -19.21 -23.94 -13.47
N ALA A 47 -19.35 -22.71 -12.96
CA ALA A 47 -20.62 -22.12 -12.54
C ALA A 47 -21.71 -22.09 -13.64
N HIS A 48 -21.29 -22.09 -14.90
CA HIS A 48 -22.18 -22.06 -16.07
C HIS A 48 -21.75 -23.06 -17.14
N HIS A 49 -22.73 -23.59 -17.86
CA HIS A 49 -22.53 -24.26 -19.14
C HIS A 49 -22.46 -23.23 -20.26
N ALA A 50 -21.70 -23.51 -21.32
CA ALA A 50 -21.54 -22.60 -22.45
C ALA A 50 -22.88 -22.23 -23.15
N ARG A 51 -23.91 -23.09 -23.11
CA ARG A 51 -25.27 -22.76 -23.60
C ARG A 51 -25.98 -21.63 -22.85
N GLN A 52 -25.51 -21.28 -21.64
CA GLN A 52 -26.08 -20.21 -20.81
C GLN A 52 -25.41 -18.85 -21.08
N ILE A 53 -24.45 -18.79 -22.01
CA ILE A 53 -23.73 -17.58 -22.36
C ILE A 53 -24.13 -17.19 -23.79
N ASP A 54 -24.76 -16.04 -23.92
CA ASP A 54 -25.18 -15.50 -25.22
C ASP A 54 -23.96 -14.96 -26.01
N TYR A 55 -23.99 -15.16 -27.32
CA TYR A 55 -23.05 -14.62 -28.30
C TYR A 55 -23.84 -14.20 -29.54
N GLU A 56 -24.02 -12.88 -29.71
CA GLU A 56 -24.91 -12.31 -30.72
C GLU A 56 -26.32 -12.92 -30.67
N ASN A 57 -26.75 -13.62 -31.72
CA ASN A 57 -28.09 -14.24 -31.84
C ASN A 57 -28.10 -15.73 -31.46
N VAL A 58 -27.00 -16.28 -30.94
CA VAL A 58 -26.86 -17.70 -30.53
C VAL A 58 -26.19 -17.79 -29.16
N ASN A 59 -25.95 -19.00 -28.65
CA ASN A 59 -25.12 -19.21 -27.45
C ASN A 59 -23.70 -19.67 -27.80
N VAL A 60 -22.77 -19.51 -26.86
CA VAL A 60 -21.34 -19.86 -27.02
C VAL A 60 -21.16 -21.34 -27.40
N GLU A 61 -21.95 -22.26 -26.84
CA GLU A 61 -21.87 -23.69 -27.20
C GLU A 61 -22.19 -23.91 -28.70
N THR A 62 -23.20 -23.22 -29.20
CA THR A 62 -23.67 -23.35 -30.59
C THR A 62 -22.63 -22.81 -31.58
N ILE A 63 -22.09 -21.61 -31.33
CA ILE A 63 -21.09 -21.02 -32.22
C ILE A 63 -19.78 -21.82 -32.21
N ILE A 64 -19.35 -22.35 -31.06
CA ILE A 64 -18.15 -23.20 -30.98
C ILE A 64 -18.33 -24.48 -31.79
N LYS A 65 -19.47 -25.17 -31.65
CA LYS A 65 -19.77 -26.37 -32.45
C LYS A 65 -19.78 -26.06 -33.94
N TYR A 66 -20.40 -24.95 -34.34
CA TYR A 66 -20.42 -24.51 -35.73
C TYR A 66 -19.00 -24.23 -36.28
N LEU A 67 -18.16 -23.53 -35.52
CA LEU A 67 -16.77 -23.25 -35.92
C LEU A 67 -15.95 -24.53 -36.06
N PHE A 68 -16.06 -25.48 -35.13
CA PHE A 68 -15.38 -26.78 -35.26
C PHE A 68 -15.86 -27.55 -36.50
N SER A 69 -17.18 -27.62 -36.73
CA SER A 69 -17.69 -28.28 -37.94
C SER A 69 -17.23 -27.60 -39.23
N ARG A 70 -16.98 -26.28 -39.22
CA ARG A 70 -16.38 -25.58 -40.37
C ARG A 70 -14.91 -25.96 -40.57
N VAL A 71 -14.15 -26.13 -39.50
CA VAL A 71 -12.74 -26.58 -39.55
C VAL A 71 -12.66 -28.03 -40.04
N ASP A 72 -13.51 -28.92 -39.53
CA ASP A 72 -13.55 -30.34 -39.93
C ASP A 72 -13.86 -30.52 -41.42
N ASN A 73 -14.70 -29.65 -41.97
CA ASN A 73 -15.07 -29.67 -43.39
C ASN A 73 -14.18 -28.75 -44.26
N LEU A 74 -13.16 -28.09 -43.69
CA LEU A 74 -12.30 -27.17 -44.41
C LEU A 74 -11.40 -27.94 -45.37
N VAL A 75 -11.44 -27.60 -46.66
CA VAL A 75 -10.55 -28.15 -47.69
C VAL A 75 -9.49 -27.11 -48.04
N LEU A 76 -8.21 -27.47 -47.89
CA LEU A 76 -7.07 -26.61 -48.20
C LEU A 76 -6.34 -27.14 -49.45
N GLY A 77 -6.12 -26.26 -50.42
CA GLY A 77 -5.27 -26.54 -51.57
C GLY A 77 -3.79 -26.48 -51.20
N HIS A 78 -2.96 -27.30 -51.85
CA HIS A 78 -1.50 -27.18 -51.79
C HIS A 78 -1.04 -26.06 -52.73
N ASN A 79 -1.10 -24.82 -52.25
CA ASN A 79 -0.84 -23.60 -53.05
C ASN A 79 0.65 -23.23 -53.16
N GLY A 80 1.55 -24.17 -52.86
CA GLY A 80 2.98 -23.95 -52.70
C GLY A 80 3.41 -23.80 -51.24
N ASP A 81 4.72 -23.72 -51.04
CA ASP A 81 5.33 -23.71 -49.72
C ASP A 81 4.95 -22.45 -48.93
N VAL A 82 4.59 -22.62 -47.65
CA VAL A 82 4.35 -21.54 -46.67
C VAL A 82 3.17 -20.59 -46.99
N VAL A 83 2.46 -20.75 -48.12
CA VAL A 83 1.36 -19.84 -48.52
C VAL A 83 0.20 -19.85 -47.52
N ASN A 84 -0.29 -21.05 -47.15
CA ASN A 84 -1.41 -21.18 -46.22
C ASN A 84 -1.00 -20.77 -44.80
N GLU A 85 0.21 -21.11 -44.36
CA GLU A 85 0.77 -20.69 -43.07
C GLU A 85 0.89 -19.16 -42.97
N THR A 86 1.40 -18.51 -44.02
CA THR A 86 1.51 -17.04 -44.09
C THR A 86 0.14 -16.39 -44.07
N LYS A 87 -0.86 -17.00 -44.74
CA LYS A 87 -2.24 -16.49 -44.76
C LYS A 87 -2.90 -16.61 -43.39
N ASP A 88 -2.70 -17.72 -42.69
CA ASP A 88 -3.20 -17.94 -41.33
C ASP A 88 -2.56 -16.94 -40.33
N SER A 89 -1.26 -16.70 -40.46
CA SER A 89 -0.49 -15.75 -39.64
C SER A 89 -0.94 -14.30 -39.77
N ARG A 90 -1.76 -13.94 -40.77
CA ARG A 90 -2.28 -12.58 -40.98
C ARG A 90 -3.43 -12.22 -40.05
N VAL A 91 -3.89 -13.13 -39.20
CA VAL A 91 -4.89 -12.82 -38.17
C VAL A 91 -4.16 -12.38 -36.90
N ALA A 92 -4.51 -11.22 -36.36
CA ALA A 92 -3.98 -10.73 -35.09
C ALA A 92 -4.61 -11.50 -33.90
N VAL A 93 -4.04 -11.35 -32.71
CA VAL A 93 -4.50 -12.05 -31.49
C VAL A 93 -5.95 -11.71 -31.11
N ASP A 94 -6.45 -10.55 -31.52
CA ASP A 94 -7.85 -10.13 -31.31
C ASP A 94 -8.81 -10.57 -32.42
N GLY A 95 -8.34 -11.38 -33.37
CA GLY A 95 -9.14 -11.89 -34.49
C GLY A 95 -9.22 -10.93 -35.69
N THR A 96 -8.57 -9.76 -35.65
CA THR A 96 -8.56 -8.82 -36.79
C THR A 96 -7.75 -9.41 -37.96
N PRO A 97 -8.33 -9.56 -39.16
CA PRO A 97 -7.62 -10.07 -40.32
C PRO A 97 -6.87 -8.96 -41.07
N PHE A 98 -5.69 -9.28 -41.61
CA PHE A 98 -4.90 -8.37 -42.44
C PHE A 98 -4.60 -8.95 -43.83
N ASN A 99 -4.36 -8.06 -44.80
CA ASN A 99 -4.04 -8.48 -46.17
C ASN A 99 -2.62 -9.05 -46.29
N VAL A 100 -1.67 -8.50 -45.53
CA VAL A 100 -0.26 -8.93 -45.51
C VAL A 100 0.22 -9.08 -44.07
N LEU A 101 1.20 -9.97 -43.87
CA LEU A 101 1.72 -10.29 -42.53
C LEU A 101 2.41 -9.07 -41.89
N SER A 102 3.08 -8.24 -42.69
CA SER A 102 3.75 -7.03 -42.21
C SER A 102 2.79 -6.07 -41.51
N ASP A 103 1.58 -5.90 -42.03
CA ASP A 103 0.59 -4.98 -41.47
C ASP A 103 0.08 -5.49 -40.12
N ARG A 104 -0.15 -6.81 -40.02
CA ARG A 104 -0.48 -7.48 -38.76
C ARG A 104 0.64 -7.31 -37.72
N LEU A 105 1.90 -7.45 -38.13
CA LEU A 105 3.04 -7.25 -37.23
C LEU A 105 3.13 -5.80 -36.75
N PHE A 106 2.99 -4.83 -37.64
CA PHE A 106 2.96 -3.41 -37.27
C PHE A 106 1.81 -3.08 -36.31
N TYR A 107 0.62 -3.63 -36.56
CA TYR A 107 -0.55 -3.51 -35.68
C TYR A 107 -0.29 -4.07 -34.28
N ASP A 108 0.29 -5.28 -34.17
CA ASP A 108 0.58 -5.89 -32.88
C ASP A 108 1.66 -5.13 -32.12
N PHE A 109 2.78 -4.78 -32.78
CA PHE A 109 3.89 -4.10 -32.12
C PHE A 109 3.51 -2.70 -31.63
N SER A 110 2.79 -1.92 -32.43
CA SER A 110 2.32 -0.59 -32.00
C SER A 110 1.38 -0.65 -30.79
N ARG A 111 0.55 -1.70 -30.68
CA ARG A 111 -0.30 -1.92 -29.49
C ARG A 111 0.51 -2.36 -28.27
N ILE A 112 1.55 -3.17 -28.46
CA ILE A 112 2.45 -3.57 -27.38
C ILE A 112 3.20 -2.34 -26.85
N GLU A 113 3.77 -1.52 -27.73
CA GLU A 113 4.45 -0.27 -27.37
C GLU A 113 3.52 0.65 -26.57
N LYS A 114 2.30 0.89 -27.07
CA LYS A 114 1.31 1.70 -26.35
C LYS A 114 1.00 1.15 -24.95
N LYS A 115 0.79 -0.17 -24.83
CA LYS A 115 0.55 -0.81 -23.52
C LYS A 115 1.77 -0.71 -22.61
N LEU A 116 2.97 -0.78 -23.16
CA LEU A 116 4.21 -0.64 -22.41
C LEU A 116 4.31 0.78 -21.86
N ASP A 117 4.05 1.81 -22.67
CA ASP A 117 4.03 3.21 -22.25
C ASP A 117 2.98 3.46 -21.16
N GLU A 118 1.75 2.97 -21.36
CA GLU A 118 0.69 3.10 -20.35
C GLU A 118 1.05 2.42 -19.02
N ASN A 119 1.72 1.26 -19.08
CA ASN A 119 2.17 0.55 -17.89
C ASN A 119 3.35 1.25 -17.22
N TYR A 120 4.27 1.81 -18.00
CA TYR A 120 5.38 2.61 -17.51
C TYR A 120 4.86 3.86 -16.78
N GLU A 121 3.92 4.59 -17.36
CA GLU A 121 3.26 5.74 -16.73
C GLU A 121 2.53 5.38 -15.43
N LYS A 122 1.80 4.25 -15.42
CA LYS A 122 1.15 3.74 -14.20
C LYS A 122 2.16 3.36 -13.13
N LEU A 123 3.29 2.78 -13.52
CA LEU A 123 4.35 2.39 -12.61
C LEU A 123 5.06 3.62 -12.05
N ASN A 124 5.43 4.57 -12.92
CA ASN A 124 6.03 5.83 -12.53
C ASN A 124 5.15 6.60 -11.55
N LYS A 125 3.84 6.73 -11.78
CA LYS A 125 2.92 7.36 -10.80
C LYS A 125 2.84 6.65 -9.45
N LYS A 126 3.09 5.34 -9.42
CA LYS A 126 3.19 4.59 -8.15
C LYS A 126 4.55 4.80 -7.48
N ILE A 127 5.62 4.90 -8.27
CA ILE A 127 6.98 5.18 -7.83
C ILE A 127 7.13 6.64 -7.38
N GLU A 128 6.43 7.61 -7.98
CA GLU A 128 6.39 9.04 -7.61
C GLU A 128 5.91 9.28 -6.17
N ARG A 129 5.38 8.26 -5.48
CA ARG A 129 5.11 8.35 -4.04
C ARG A 129 6.37 8.16 -3.19
N ILE A 130 7.46 7.65 -3.75
CA ILE A 130 8.79 7.67 -3.15
C ILE A 130 9.48 8.93 -3.63
N VAL A 131 9.56 9.93 -2.75
CA VAL A 131 10.21 11.20 -3.05
C VAL A 131 11.52 11.28 -2.30
N ASN A 132 12.59 11.77 -2.92
CA ASN A 132 13.85 11.95 -2.24
C ASN A 132 13.82 13.28 -1.47
N VAL A 133 14.16 13.27 -0.18
CA VAL A 133 14.17 14.49 0.63
C VAL A 133 15.18 15.53 0.10
N ASN A 134 16.23 15.08 -0.60
CA ASN A 134 17.23 15.95 -1.22
C ASN A 134 16.61 16.84 -2.31
N ASP A 135 15.58 16.35 -3.02
CA ASP A 135 14.87 17.12 -4.05
C ASP A 135 14.08 18.29 -3.45
N TYR A 136 13.86 18.30 -2.13
CA TYR A 136 13.23 19.38 -1.38
C TYR A 136 14.24 20.28 -0.64
N GLY A 137 15.54 20.10 -0.91
CA GLY A 137 16.64 20.90 -0.36
C GLY A 137 17.20 20.40 0.96
N ALA A 138 17.05 19.11 1.29
CA ALA A 138 17.74 18.52 2.43
C ALA A 138 19.25 18.39 2.15
N ASP A 139 20.05 18.61 3.18
CA ASP A 139 21.50 18.61 3.10
C ASP A 139 22.09 17.34 3.74
N PRO A 140 22.57 16.38 2.94
CA PRO A 140 23.16 15.13 3.43
C PRO A 140 24.57 15.32 4.02
N THR A 141 25.17 16.51 3.94
CA THR A 141 26.49 16.77 4.56
C THR A 141 26.38 17.06 6.06
N GLY A 142 25.22 17.51 6.52
CA GLY A 142 24.97 17.91 7.91
C GLY A 142 25.46 19.33 8.24
N GLU A 143 25.92 20.08 7.25
CA GLU A 143 26.34 21.48 7.40
C GLU A 143 25.14 22.38 7.69
N THR A 144 24.01 22.17 7.01
CA THR A 144 22.78 22.94 7.18
C THR A 144 21.61 22.12 7.72
N ASN A 145 20.61 22.79 8.29
CA ASN A 145 19.43 22.15 8.87
C ASN A 145 18.43 21.74 7.78
N SER A 146 17.98 20.49 7.83
CA SER A 146 17.09 19.87 6.83
C SER A 146 15.60 19.89 7.21
N ASP A 147 15.22 20.55 8.31
CA ASP A 147 13.85 20.55 8.86
C ASP A 147 12.77 20.91 7.82
N GLU A 148 12.96 21.99 7.07
CA GLU A 148 11.98 22.45 6.09
C GLU A 148 11.88 21.53 4.87
N ALA A 149 12.97 20.87 4.49
CA ALA A 149 12.96 19.88 3.41
C ALA A 149 12.14 18.66 3.79
N PHE A 150 12.32 18.12 5.01
CA PHE A 150 11.49 17.04 5.53
C PHE A 150 10.01 17.43 5.61
N LYS A 151 9.71 18.65 6.07
CA LYS A 151 8.33 19.16 6.14
C LYS A 151 7.67 19.25 4.76
N LYS A 152 8.40 19.74 3.75
CA LYS A 152 7.92 19.81 2.36
C LYS A 152 7.74 18.43 1.74
N ALA A 153 8.71 17.53 1.91
CA ALA A 153 8.66 16.18 1.37
C ALA A 153 7.53 15.35 1.96
N LEU A 154 7.29 15.45 3.28
CA LEU A 154 6.22 14.73 3.97
C LEU A 154 4.83 15.32 3.71
N GLY A 155 4.73 16.63 3.48
CA GLY A 155 3.47 17.31 3.16
C GLY A 155 2.32 16.95 4.10
N SER A 156 1.23 16.44 3.53
CA SER A 156 0.05 15.95 4.27
C SER A 156 0.01 14.43 4.44
N GLY A 157 1.10 13.71 4.12
CA GLY A 157 1.17 12.25 4.11
C GLY A 157 0.80 11.62 2.78
N ASN A 158 0.48 10.33 2.78
CA ASN A 158 0.34 9.48 1.58
C ASN A 158 1.63 9.43 0.73
N VAL A 159 2.79 9.49 1.39
CA VAL A 159 4.09 9.62 0.76
C VAL A 159 5.14 8.77 1.47
N HIS A 160 6.06 8.21 0.70
CA HIS A 160 7.28 7.61 1.17
C HIS A 160 8.40 8.62 0.92
N VAL A 161 8.96 9.19 1.98
CA VAL A 161 10.13 10.06 1.89
C VAL A 161 11.39 9.22 2.06
N HIS A 162 12.27 9.28 1.08
CA HIS A 162 13.54 8.58 1.06
C HIS A 162 14.72 9.54 1.24
N MET A 163 15.73 9.12 1.98
CA MET A 163 16.97 9.85 2.24
C MET A 163 18.13 9.09 1.61
N THR A 164 19.00 9.79 0.89
CA THR A 164 20.25 9.21 0.38
C THR A 164 21.24 8.93 1.52
N ALA A 165 22.41 8.40 1.19
CA ALA A 165 23.54 8.34 2.10
C ALA A 165 23.94 9.75 2.58
N GLY A 166 24.33 9.87 3.85
CA GLY A 166 24.73 11.13 4.46
C GLY A 166 24.21 11.34 5.88
N THR A 167 24.57 12.48 6.46
CA THR A 167 24.10 12.95 7.77
C THR A 167 23.19 14.16 7.59
N TYR A 168 21.92 14.02 7.97
CA TYR A 168 20.94 15.09 7.94
C TYR A 168 20.78 15.70 9.32
N LYS A 169 21.14 16.97 9.45
CA LYS A 169 20.99 17.72 10.70
C LYS A 169 19.58 18.28 10.82
N ILE A 170 18.93 18.06 11.96
CA ILE A 170 17.55 18.53 12.22
C ILE A 170 17.44 19.18 13.60
N LYS A 171 16.67 20.26 13.72
CA LYS A 171 16.51 21.00 14.98
C LYS A 171 15.21 20.68 15.71
N ASN A 172 14.10 20.57 14.98
CA ASN A 172 12.75 20.51 15.52
C ASN A 172 12.12 19.11 15.50
N GLY A 173 12.87 18.10 15.02
CA GLY A 173 12.37 16.75 14.85
C GLY A 173 11.56 16.57 13.57
N ILE A 174 11.53 15.34 13.06
CA ILE A 174 10.74 14.97 11.89
C ILE A 174 9.38 14.46 12.35
N LYS A 175 8.31 15.10 11.85
CA LYS A 175 6.91 14.80 12.20
C LYS A 175 6.22 14.09 11.05
N LEU A 176 6.00 12.78 11.20
CA LEU A 176 5.39 11.90 10.20
C LEU A 176 3.85 12.00 10.23
N PRO A 177 3.18 12.49 9.18
CA PRO A 177 1.72 12.44 9.05
C PRO A 177 1.24 11.00 8.80
N SER A 178 -0.07 10.75 8.91
CA SER A 178 -0.64 9.43 8.59
C SER A 178 -0.33 9.00 7.15
N ARG A 179 -0.21 7.68 6.94
CA ARG A 179 0.13 7.06 5.65
C ARG A 179 1.46 7.58 5.10
N SER A 180 2.46 7.69 5.95
CA SER A 180 3.81 8.09 5.55
C SER A 180 4.86 7.07 5.92
N ILE A 181 5.89 6.96 5.06
CA ILE A 181 7.07 6.13 5.30
C ILE A 181 8.28 7.04 5.23
N LEU A 182 9.19 6.93 6.19
CA LEU A 182 10.51 7.53 6.12
C LEU A 182 11.55 6.43 5.96
N SER A 183 12.41 6.51 4.95
CA SER A 183 13.49 5.52 4.78
C SER A 183 14.84 6.10 4.39
N GLY A 184 15.91 5.40 4.76
CA GLY A 184 17.27 5.68 4.29
C GLY A 184 17.89 4.51 3.53
N GLU A 185 19.19 4.62 3.27
CA GLU A 185 20.03 3.63 2.56
C GLU A 185 20.60 2.54 3.49
N GLY A 186 20.30 2.58 4.79
CA GLY A 186 20.73 1.60 5.78
C GLY A 186 21.40 2.18 7.02
N LYS A 187 21.55 1.33 8.05
CA LYS A 187 22.24 1.68 9.31
C LYS A 187 23.70 2.09 9.04
N GLY A 188 24.11 3.26 9.55
CA GLY A 188 25.45 3.82 9.38
C GLY A 188 25.70 4.47 8.01
N ILE A 189 24.75 4.39 7.08
CA ILE A 189 24.85 5.00 5.74
C ILE A 189 24.03 6.30 5.70
N THR A 190 22.77 6.23 6.12
CA THR A 190 21.93 7.41 6.34
C THR A 190 21.81 7.67 7.83
N ILE A 191 22.10 8.90 8.26
CA ILE A 191 22.09 9.33 9.65
C ILE A 191 21.21 10.57 9.79
N ILE A 192 20.26 10.55 10.71
CA ILE A 192 19.51 11.73 11.14
C ILE A 192 20.10 12.16 12.48
N LYS A 193 20.59 13.39 12.59
CA LYS A 193 21.26 13.90 13.79
C LYS A 193 20.56 15.15 14.33
N LEU A 194 20.26 15.18 15.62
CA LEU A 194 19.77 16.39 16.27
C LEU A 194 20.86 17.48 16.27
N ALA A 195 20.50 18.70 15.89
CA ALA A 195 21.39 19.85 15.90
C ALA A 195 21.90 20.17 17.33
N ASP A 196 23.04 20.85 17.42
CA ASP A 196 23.65 21.21 18.71
C ASP A 196 22.76 22.16 19.52
N ASP A 197 21.96 22.99 18.83
CA ASP A 197 20.99 23.92 19.40
C ASP A 197 19.55 23.35 19.44
N ALA A 198 19.37 22.05 19.20
CA ALA A 198 18.07 21.41 19.28
C ALA A 198 17.56 21.37 20.73
N PRO A 199 16.29 21.76 20.99
CA PRO A 199 15.69 21.69 22.32
C PRO A 199 15.83 20.31 22.97
N ARG A 200 15.83 20.28 24.31
CA ARG A 200 16.05 19.03 25.06
C ARG A 200 14.90 18.06 24.87
N GLU A 201 13.68 18.57 24.74
CA GLU A 201 12.45 17.81 24.57
C GLU A 201 12.29 17.18 23.19
N THR A 202 13.12 17.59 22.22
CA THR A 202 12.96 17.20 20.81
C THR A 202 12.97 15.68 20.64
N LEU A 203 11.99 15.20 19.87
CA LEU A 203 11.92 13.84 19.37
C LEU A 203 12.49 13.85 17.95
N ALA A 204 13.55 13.11 17.67
CA ALA A 204 14.19 13.18 16.36
C ALA A 204 13.24 12.68 15.25
N VAL A 205 12.48 11.60 15.50
CA VAL A 205 11.43 11.11 14.60
C VAL A 205 10.18 10.73 15.39
N THR A 206 9.03 11.28 15.01
CA THR A 206 7.76 10.99 15.67
C THR A 206 6.54 11.19 14.77
N ASN A 207 5.36 10.70 15.15
CA ASN A 207 4.12 11.01 14.44
C ASN A 207 3.68 12.46 14.69
N LYS A 208 3.14 13.09 13.65
CA LYS A 208 2.69 14.50 13.68
C LYS A 208 1.54 14.71 14.66
N ASP A 209 0.51 13.87 14.55
CA ASP A 209 -0.70 13.93 15.38
C ASP A 209 -0.62 12.86 16.47
N MET A 210 -0.50 13.28 17.73
CA MET A 210 -0.27 12.40 18.89
C MET A 210 -1.56 12.15 19.71
N ASP A 211 -2.72 12.38 19.11
CA ASP A 211 -4.05 12.28 19.73
C ASP A 211 -4.68 10.89 19.63
N GLY A 212 -3.95 9.89 19.12
CA GLY A 212 -4.45 8.53 18.90
C GLY A 212 -5.12 8.28 17.55
N THR A 213 -5.12 9.28 16.65
CA THR A 213 -5.72 9.16 15.31
C THR A 213 -4.72 8.79 14.20
N ALA A 214 -3.42 8.87 14.47
CA ALA A 214 -2.38 8.56 13.50
C ALA A 214 -2.42 7.09 13.04
N GLU A 215 -2.30 6.86 11.74
CA GLU A 215 -2.35 5.51 11.15
C GLU A 215 -1.36 5.30 10.00
N TYR A 216 -0.92 4.05 9.81
CA TYR A 216 -0.06 3.62 8.70
C TYR A 216 1.25 4.42 8.60
N ILE A 217 1.99 4.50 9.69
CA ILE A 217 3.29 5.22 9.75
C ILE A 217 4.45 4.23 9.83
N GLY A 218 5.42 4.38 8.93
CA GLY A 218 6.60 3.53 8.84
C GLY A 218 7.90 4.31 8.93
N THR A 219 8.91 3.73 9.57
CA THR A 219 10.30 4.21 9.49
C THR A 219 11.26 3.05 9.26
N LYS A 220 12.19 3.15 8.30
CA LYS A 220 13.12 2.06 8.01
C LYS A 220 14.51 2.42 7.49
N GLY A 221 15.52 1.65 7.90
CA GLY A 221 16.83 1.60 7.24
C GLY A 221 17.66 2.88 7.38
N TYR A 222 17.83 3.39 8.59
CA TYR A 222 18.74 4.52 8.88
C TYR A 222 19.17 4.54 10.34
N SER A 223 20.13 5.42 10.65
CA SER A 223 20.56 5.70 12.03
C SER A 223 19.97 7.01 12.54
N VAL A 224 19.63 7.06 13.82
CA VAL A 224 19.19 8.29 14.50
C VAL A 224 20.13 8.59 15.64
N ASP A 225 20.81 9.72 15.53
CA ASP A 225 21.69 10.28 16.53
C ASP A 225 20.96 11.37 17.33
N GLY A 226 20.72 11.07 18.60
CA GLY A 226 20.06 11.98 19.53
C GLY A 226 20.96 13.12 19.97
N ASN A 227 22.23 13.13 19.56
CA ASN A 227 23.24 14.13 19.87
C ASN A 227 23.26 14.48 21.37
N LYS A 228 23.33 13.46 22.23
CA LYS A 228 23.33 13.63 23.70
C LYS A 228 24.47 14.55 24.16
N ALA A 229 25.60 14.51 23.46
CA ALA A 229 26.77 15.33 23.74
C ALA A 229 26.52 16.85 23.59
N ARG A 230 25.39 17.28 23.00
CA ARG A 230 25.00 18.70 22.96
C ARG A 230 24.70 19.31 24.34
N PHE A 231 24.57 18.46 25.35
CA PHE A 231 24.37 18.85 26.73
C PHE A 231 25.59 18.45 27.56
N ASP A 232 26.20 19.42 28.23
CA ASP A 232 27.41 19.25 29.04
C ASP A 232 27.09 19.08 30.54
N GLU A 233 25.84 19.29 30.95
CA GLU A 233 25.46 19.19 32.35
C GLU A 233 25.38 17.74 32.87
N LYS A 234 25.78 17.56 34.13
CA LYS A 234 25.60 16.31 34.87
C LYS A 234 24.25 16.31 35.59
N ASN A 235 23.55 15.19 35.55
CA ASN A 235 22.28 15.02 36.25
C ASN A 235 22.50 14.56 37.69
N VAL A 236 21.76 15.12 38.66
CA VAL A 236 21.61 14.52 40.00
C VAL A 236 20.16 14.07 40.17
N SER A 237 19.95 12.78 40.35
CA SER A 237 18.61 12.20 40.60
C SER A 237 18.65 11.35 41.86
N GLN A 238 17.70 11.60 42.78
CA GLN A 238 17.63 10.90 44.08
C GLN A 238 18.96 10.91 44.87
N GLY A 239 19.73 12.01 44.77
CA GLY A 239 21.02 12.16 45.43
C GLY A 239 22.19 11.46 44.74
N ILE A 240 21.96 10.77 43.62
CA ILE A 240 23.01 10.11 42.82
C ILE A 240 23.38 11.01 41.64
N GLN A 241 24.68 11.27 41.46
CA GLN A 241 25.19 12.03 40.32
C GLN A 241 25.46 11.09 39.14
N PHE A 242 24.81 11.37 38.01
CA PHE A 242 25.00 10.70 36.74
C PHE A 242 25.90 11.56 35.85
N ASN A 243 26.89 10.92 35.20
CA ASN A 243 27.78 11.58 34.23
C ASN A 243 27.10 11.76 32.85
N HIS A 244 25.80 11.99 32.83
CA HIS A 244 25.05 12.27 31.62
C HIS A 244 23.92 13.26 31.90
N PRO A 245 23.49 14.03 30.88
CA PRO A 245 22.40 14.99 31.00
C PRO A 245 21.07 14.31 31.35
N ALA A 246 20.18 15.08 31.97
CA ALA A 246 18.81 14.67 32.27
C ALA A 246 17.93 14.83 31.02
N PRO A 247 17.00 13.90 30.74
CA PRO A 247 15.96 14.11 29.73
C PRO A 247 14.91 15.13 30.22
N SER A 248 14.09 15.69 29.30
CA SER A 248 13.01 16.63 29.67
C SER A 248 11.85 16.00 30.45
N GLY A 249 11.81 14.67 30.56
CA GLY A 249 10.80 13.92 31.30
C GLY A 249 9.65 13.38 30.44
N GLY A 250 8.84 12.50 31.03
CA GLY A 250 7.77 11.79 30.33
C GLY A 250 8.30 10.88 29.21
N SER A 251 7.87 11.13 27.98
CA SER A 251 8.30 10.41 26.77
C SER A 251 9.04 11.29 25.76
N LEU A 252 9.45 12.49 26.18
CA LEU A 252 10.23 13.45 25.39
C LEU A 252 11.72 13.06 25.38
N SER A 253 12.50 13.62 24.45
CA SER A 253 13.95 13.34 24.33
C SER A 253 14.33 11.92 23.86
N SER A 254 13.37 11.15 23.31
CA SER A 254 13.62 9.89 22.61
C SER A 254 14.03 10.11 21.15
N ASN A 255 14.88 9.23 20.61
CA ASN A 255 15.28 9.31 19.20
C ASN A 255 14.10 8.98 18.27
N VAL A 256 13.38 7.89 18.54
CA VAL A 256 12.16 7.54 17.81
C VAL A 256 11.00 7.31 18.77
N ARG A 257 9.85 7.92 18.48
CA ARG A 257 8.63 7.74 19.30
C ARG A 257 7.39 7.65 18.43
N PHE A 258 6.59 6.62 18.64
CA PHE A 258 5.21 6.54 18.15
C PHE A 258 4.23 6.64 19.32
N ALA A 259 3.30 7.59 19.24
CA ALA A 259 2.27 7.84 20.25
C ALA A 259 0.89 7.68 19.63
N GLY A 260 0.16 6.63 20.02
CA GLY A 260 -1.21 6.36 19.58
C GLY A 260 -1.33 5.97 18.11
N VAL A 261 -0.26 5.44 17.49
CA VAL A 261 -0.27 5.05 16.07
C VAL A 261 -1.00 3.71 15.89
N LYS A 262 -1.84 3.61 14.87
CA LYS A 262 -2.43 2.35 14.39
C LYS A 262 -1.68 1.86 13.16
N TYR A 263 -1.34 0.57 13.12
CA TYR A 263 -0.61 -0.04 12.00
C TYR A 263 0.75 0.63 11.70
N GLY A 264 1.50 0.95 12.76
CA GLY A 264 2.85 1.49 12.64
C GLY A 264 3.94 0.41 12.61
N TYR A 265 5.06 0.67 11.95
CA TYR A 265 6.22 -0.22 11.98
C TYR A 265 7.55 0.54 12.05
N ILE A 266 8.54 -0.11 12.66
CA ILE A 266 9.94 0.33 12.69
C ILE A 266 10.81 -0.85 12.29
N GLU A 267 11.65 -0.64 11.29
CA GLU A 267 12.49 -1.70 10.74
C GLU A 267 13.92 -1.18 10.57
N ASP A 268 14.92 -1.98 10.93
CA ASP A 268 16.31 -1.68 10.61
C ASP A 268 16.79 -0.26 11.03
N ILE A 269 16.41 0.19 12.22
CA ILE A 269 16.90 1.46 12.81
C ILE A 269 18.05 1.22 13.78
N LYS A 270 19.11 2.03 13.68
CA LYS A 270 20.19 2.11 14.70
C LYS A 270 20.04 3.42 15.47
N SER A 271 19.98 3.34 16.80
CA SER A 271 19.96 4.54 17.64
C SER A 271 21.33 4.83 18.23
N ILE A 272 21.70 6.11 18.25
CA ILE A 272 22.98 6.63 18.76
C ILE A 272 22.66 7.76 19.73
N ASP A 273 23.37 7.82 20.86
CA ASP A 273 23.36 8.94 21.82
C ASP A 273 21.97 9.52 22.15
N ALA A 274 21.05 8.64 22.57
CA ALA A 274 19.71 9.04 23.01
C ALA A 274 19.72 9.58 24.46
N LEU A 275 18.89 10.60 24.73
CA LEU A 275 18.71 11.20 26.07
C LEU A 275 17.73 10.39 26.94
N LEU A 276 16.65 9.90 26.34
CA LEU A 276 15.71 8.90 26.90
C LEU A 276 15.90 7.57 26.12
N PRO A 277 15.16 6.46 26.37
CA PRO A 277 15.26 5.26 25.55
C PRO A 277 15.13 5.55 24.07
N TRP A 278 15.88 4.78 23.28
CA TRP A 278 15.98 4.91 21.84
C TRP A 278 14.64 4.81 21.11
N PHE A 279 13.73 3.96 21.60
CA PHE A 279 12.39 3.78 21.07
C PHE A 279 11.35 3.71 22.20
N ARG A 280 10.19 4.33 21.96
CA ARG A 280 8.97 4.11 22.74
C ARG A 280 7.75 4.01 21.83
N TYR A 281 6.89 3.04 22.14
CA TYR A 281 5.56 2.89 21.57
C TYR A 281 4.52 3.09 22.66
N TYR A 282 3.61 4.05 22.49
CA TYR A 282 2.46 4.22 23.38
C TYR A 282 1.19 3.84 22.64
N LEU A 283 0.46 2.87 23.20
CA LEU A 283 -0.94 2.66 22.87
C LEU A 283 -1.73 3.72 23.65
N CYS A 284 -2.37 4.64 22.94
CA CYS A 284 -3.35 5.55 23.51
C CYS A 284 -4.71 4.85 23.58
#